data_AF-A0A6P7FBR5-F1
#
_entry.id   AF-A0A6P7FBR5-F1
#
_cell.length_a   1.000
_cell.length_b   1.000
_cell.length_c   1.000
_cell.angle_alpha   90.00
_cell.angle_beta   90.00
_cell.angle_gamma   90.00
#
_symmetry.space_group_name_H-M   'P 1'
#
loop_
_entity.id
_entity.type
_entity.pdbx_description
1 polymer ?
#
loop_
_entity_poly.entity_id
_entity_poly.type
_entity_poly.pdbx_seq_one_letter_code
_entity_poly.pdbx_strand_id
1 'polypeptide(L)'
;MDRRIKLFYLLFVLYAAKAQTDYCKLSCGNTLQTVCERKNVSCGAATDCKNFKQLGLNDEERRYVLDLHNKYRNKVALGQEKTGPQPQASNMKALSYSKELEYIAQCHTNSCKYGHDLCRRTPEWGHVGQNIALKGRYHGDILPTREFIDWAMNGFYSEVRDWDPSWVSSYDDHGKEVGHYTNLVWARTRYVGCGLTFYVDEKGWDIYYLTCNYGEGGNIYGWSVYEVGPPASKCDGLPKNSKYPGLCGPDNL
;
A
#
# COMPACT_ATOMS: atom_id res chain seq x y z
N MET A 1 23.89 -63.55 -7.13
CA MET A 1 24.32 -62.18 -7.47
C MET A 1 23.10 -61.27 -7.39
N ASP A 2 22.92 -60.66 -6.24
CA ASP A 2 21.75 -59.86 -5.87
C ASP A 2 21.99 -58.39 -6.27
N ARG A 3 21.38 -57.94 -7.37
CA ARG A 3 21.49 -56.55 -7.86
C ARG A 3 20.38 -55.71 -7.25
N ARG A 4 20.68 -55.13 -6.09
CA ARG A 4 19.88 -54.08 -5.45
C ARG A 4 19.73 -52.88 -6.40
N ILE A 5 18.51 -52.64 -6.86
CA ILE A 5 18.11 -51.42 -7.57
C ILE A 5 18.03 -50.31 -6.51
N LYS A 6 19.01 -49.40 -6.50
CA LYS A 6 18.93 -48.16 -5.72
C LYS A 6 18.00 -47.20 -6.46
N LEU A 7 16.78 -47.06 -5.96
CA LEU A 7 15.82 -46.06 -6.42
C LEU A 7 16.29 -44.68 -5.93
N PHE A 8 16.91 -43.90 -6.82
CA PHE A 8 17.20 -42.49 -6.55
C PHE A 8 15.91 -41.68 -6.72
N TYR A 9 15.33 -41.24 -5.61
CA TYR A 9 14.25 -40.26 -5.60
C TYR A 9 14.84 -38.89 -6.00
N LEU A 10 14.72 -38.53 -7.28
CA LEU A 10 14.93 -37.16 -7.75
C LEU A 10 13.71 -36.32 -7.33
N LEU A 11 13.86 -35.56 -6.24
CA LEU A 11 12.96 -34.47 -5.87
C LEU A 11 13.08 -33.37 -6.94
N PHE A 12 12.18 -33.39 -7.93
CA PHE A 12 11.98 -32.26 -8.82
C PHE A 12 11.29 -31.14 -8.05
N VAL A 13 12.09 -30.20 -7.53
CA VAL A 13 11.57 -28.89 -7.10
C VAL A 13 11.22 -28.14 -8.39
N LEU A 14 9.95 -28.22 -8.80
CA LEU A 14 9.41 -27.38 -9.87
C LEU A 14 9.39 -25.93 -9.38
N TYR A 15 10.46 -25.20 -9.65
CA TYR A 15 10.44 -23.75 -9.57
C TYR A 15 9.59 -23.25 -10.75
N ALA A 16 8.31 -22.98 -10.50
CA ALA A 16 7.49 -22.25 -11.45
C ALA A 16 8.04 -20.81 -11.50
N ALA A 17 8.83 -20.51 -12.53
CA ALA A 17 9.19 -19.13 -12.84
C ALA A 17 7.89 -18.38 -13.15
N LYS A 18 7.45 -17.52 -12.24
CA LYS A 18 6.29 -16.66 -12.48
C LYS A 18 6.66 -15.78 -13.68
N ALA A 19 5.90 -15.88 -14.77
CA ALA A 19 6.14 -15.05 -15.95
C ALA A 19 6.12 -13.58 -15.53
N GLN A 20 7.07 -12.79 -16.03
CA GLN A 20 7.15 -11.37 -15.73
C GLN A 20 5.91 -10.65 -16.26
N THR A 21 5.27 -9.85 -15.42
CA THR A 21 4.06 -9.09 -15.79
C THR A 21 4.37 -8.10 -16.92
N ASP A 22 3.65 -8.21 -18.04
CA ASP A 22 3.68 -7.26 -19.15
C ASP A 22 2.72 -6.09 -18.86
N TYR A 23 3.21 -5.07 -18.15
CA TYR A 23 2.42 -3.91 -17.74
C TYR A 23 1.88 -3.09 -18.92
N CYS A 24 2.45 -3.22 -20.12
CA CYS A 24 1.94 -2.51 -21.30
C CYS A 24 0.61 -3.04 -21.81
N LYS A 25 0.16 -4.20 -21.31
CA LYS A 25 -1.18 -4.75 -21.55
C LYS A 25 -2.21 -4.32 -20.50
N LEU A 26 -1.81 -3.54 -19.50
CA LEU A 26 -2.64 -3.17 -18.34
C LEU A 26 -3.06 -1.69 -18.34
N SER A 27 -3.19 -1.08 -19.51
CA SER A 27 -3.63 0.32 -19.66
C SER A 27 -5.01 0.57 -19.05
N CYS A 28 -5.22 1.79 -18.58
CA CYS A 28 -6.48 2.30 -18.06
C CYS A 28 -7.15 3.13 -19.16
N GLY A 29 -7.88 2.45 -20.06
CA GLY A 29 -8.36 3.08 -21.29
C GLY A 29 -7.18 3.50 -22.17
N ASN A 30 -7.06 4.80 -22.45
CA ASN A 30 -5.97 5.36 -23.26
C ASN A 30 -4.69 5.68 -22.46
N THR A 31 -4.73 5.54 -21.14
CA THR A 31 -3.60 5.82 -20.27
C THR A 31 -2.73 4.58 -20.10
N LEU A 32 -1.45 4.69 -20.46
CA LEU A 32 -0.48 3.63 -20.20
C LEU A 32 -0.32 3.39 -18.69
N GLN A 33 -0.15 2.14 -18.30
CA GLN A 33 0.20 1.79 -16.93
C GLN A 33 1.58 2.38 -16.58
N THR A 34 1.77 2.88 -15.35
CA THR A 34 2.97 3.62 -14.89
C THR A 34 4.32 2.97 -15.23
N VAL A 35 4.45 1.66 -15.03
CA VAL A 35 5.64 0.88 -15.40
C VAL A 35 5.83 0.83 -16.91
N CYS A 36 4.75 0.69 -17.68
CA CYS A 36 4.84 0.73 -19.14
C CYS A 36 5.21 2.12 -19.66
N GLU A 37 4.59 3.17 -19.13
CA GLU A 37 4.90 4.56 -19.47
C GLU A 37 6.39 4.84 -19.25
N ARG A 38 6.94 4.34 -18.14
CA ARG A 38 8.33 4.54 -17.73
C ARG A 38 9.29 3.44 -18.17
N LYS A 39 8.89 2.57 -19.10
CA LYS A 39 9.70 1.42 -19.54
C LYS A 39 11.05 1.81 -20.14
N ASN A 40 11.13 2.94 -20.84
CA ASN A 40 12.35 3.39 -21.52
C ASN A 40 13.46 3.82 -20.54
N VAL A 41 13.09 4.15 -19.30
CA VAL A 41 14.03 4.43 -18.21
C VAL A 41 14.08 3.28 -17.21
N SER A 42 13.46 2.13 -17.51
CA SER A 42 13.38 0.95 -16.63
C SER A 42 12.88 1.30 -15.22
N CYS A 43 11.90 2.20 -15.12
CA CYS A 43 11.43 2.75 -13.83
C CYS A 43 12.51 3.46 -13.00
N GLY A 44 13.66 3.80 -13.56
CA GLY A 44 14.69 4.62 -12.92
C GLY A 44 14.27 6.07 -12.72
N ALA A 45 15.19 6.90 -12.26
CA ALA A 45 14.98 8.33 -12.06
C ALA A 45 14.51 9.02 -13.35
N ALA A 46 13.55 9.93 -13.25
CA ALA A 46 13.26 10.87 -14.33
C ALA A 46 14.44 11.85 -14.51
N THR A 47 14.56 12.43 -15.71
CA THR A 47 15.70 13.29 -16.09
C THR A 47 15.82 14.57 -15.25
N ASP A 48 14.71 15.03 -14.69
CA ASP A 48 14.57 16.21 -13.83
C ASP A 48 14.80 15.92 -12.33
N CYS A 49 14.93 14.65 -11.94
CA CYS A 49 15.24 14.25 -10.56
C CYS A 49 16.69 14.57 -10.17
N LYS A 50 16.96 15.76 -9.62
CA LYS A 50 18.31 16.13 -9.16
C LYS A 50 18.69 15.35 -7.90
N ASN A 51 19.96 14.93 -7.81
CA ASN A 51 20.51 14.20 -6.65
C ASN A 51 19.65 13.00 -6.20
N PHE A 52 19.02 12.33 -7.17
CA PHE A 52 18.11 11.22 -6.94
C PHE A 52 18.76 10.07 -6.18
N LYS A 53 18.03 9.51 -5.22
CA LYS A 53 18.31 8.23 -4.60
C LYS A 53 17.02 7.43 -4.47
N GLN A 54 17.01 6.24 -5.05
CA GLN A 54 15.99 5.25 -4.71
C GLN A 54 16.33 4.70 -3.33
N LEU A 55 15.60 5.15 -2.31
CA LEU A 55 15.78 4.63 -0.95
C LEU A 55 15.24 3.21 -0.87
N GLY A 56 14.06 2.96 -1.45
CA GLY A 56 13.35 1.69 -1.34
C GLY A 56 12.95 1.39 0.10
N LEU A 57 12.44 0.17 0.33
CA LEU A 57 12.20 -0.38 1.66
C LEU A 57 12.89 -1.73 1.78
N ASN A 58 13.63 -1.96 2.87
CA ASN A 58 14.11 -3.29 3.23
C ASN A 58 13.00 -4.12 3.91
N ASP A 59 13.23 -5.41 4.17
CA ASP A 59 12.20 -6.29 4.75
C ASP A 59 11.72 -5.85 6.15
N GLU A 60 12.60 -5.25 6.97
CA GLU A 60 12.20 -4.68 8.26
C GLU A 60 11.29 -3.47 8.07
N GLU A 61 11.60 -2.60 7.12
CA GLU A 61 10.80 -1.40 6.82
C GLU A 61 9.47 -1.76 6.17
N ARG A 62 9.43 -2.76 5.28
CA ARG A 62 8.18 -3.31 4.74
C ARG A 62 7.30 -3.85 5.85
N ARG A 63 7.87 -4.64 6.78
CA ARG A 63 7.16 -5.14 7.96
C ARG A 63 6.67 -4.00 8.84
N TYR A 64 7.49 -2.97 9.04
CA TYR A 64 7.14 -1.81 9.85
C TYR A 64 5.95 -1.04 9.28
N VAL A 65 5.96 -0.76 7.97
CA VAL A 65 4.84 -0.15 7.25
C VAL A 65 3.58 -1.00 7.39
N LEU A 66 3.69 -2.31 7.17
CA LEU A 66 2.56 -3.24 7.29
C LEU A 66 1.96 -3.23 8.70
N ASP A 67 2.82 -3.26 9.71
CA ASP A 67 2.42 -3.25 11.11
C ASP A 67 1.71 -1.94 11.49
N LEU A 68 2.16 -0.79 10.99
CA LEU A 68 1.49 0.51 11.21
C LEU A 68 0.09 0.51 10.61
N HIS A 69 -0.06 0.06 9.35
CA HIS A 69 -1.37 -0.06 8.71
C HIS A 69 -2.32 -0.95 9.52
N ASN A 70 -1.87 -2.14 9.89
CA ASN A 70 -2.70 -3.09 10.62
C ASN A 70 -3.00 -2.64 12.06
N LYS A 71 -2.09 -1.92 12.72
CA LYS A 71 -2.37 -1.27 14.02
C LYS A 71 -3.52 -0.26 13.91
N TYR A 72 -3.49 0.63 12.91
CA TYR A 72 -4.56 1.61 12.70
C TYR A 72 -5.88 0.97 12.31
N ARG A 73 -5.87 0.01 11.38
CA ARG A 73 -7.07 -0.76 11.00
C ARG A 73 -7.68 -1.48 12.20
N ASN A 74 -6.84 -2.13 13.03
CA ASN A 74 -7.30 -2.82 14.23
C ASN A 74 -7.89 -1.86 15.26
N LYS A 75 -7.26 -0.68 15.46
CA LYS A 75 -7.76 0.37 16.35
C LYS A 75 -9.18 0.82 15.94
N VAL A 76 -9.40 1.08 14.64
CA VAL A 76 -10.72 1.45 14.12
C VAL A 76 -11.71 0.30 14.24
N ALA A 77 -11.32 -0.91 13.82
CA ALA A 77 -12.20 -2.07 13.84
C ALA A 77 -12.71 -2.41 15.25
N LEU A 78 -11.86 -2.21 16.28
CA LEU A 78 -12.23 -2.41 17.69
C LEU A 78 -13.06 -1.25 18.29
N GLY A 79 -13.25 -0.14 17.56
CA GLY A 79 -13.95 1.05 18.06
C GLY A 79 -13.10 1.84 19.07
N GLN A 80 -11.77 1.80 18.93
CA GLN A 80 -10.82 2.42 19.87
C GLN A 80 -10.27 3.77 19.37
N GLU A 81 -10.70 4.25 18.20
CA GLU A 81 -10.41 5.62 17.76
C GLU A 81 -11.30 6.61 18.52
N LYS A 82 -10.70 7.67 19.06
CA LYS A 82 -11.36 8.63 19.96
C LYS A 82 -11.37 10.06 19.43
N THR A 83 -10.48 10.41 18.50
CA THR A 83 -10.29 11.76 17.95
C THR A 83 -11.42 12.08 16.97
N GLY A 84 -11.66 11.17 16.03
CA GLY A 84 -12.91 11.10 15.26
C GLY A 84 -13.52 9.74 15.54
N PRO A 85 -14.35 9.59 16.59
CA PRO A 85 -14.88 8.29 16.99
C PRO A 85 -15.55 7.54 15.84
N GLN A 86 -15.14 6.29 15.65
CA GLN A 86 -15.59 5.46 14.54
C GLN A 86 -16.38 4.25 15.03
N PRO A 87 -17.43 3.83 14.29
CA PRO A 87 -18.12 2.59 14.59
C PRO A 87 -17.19 1.39 14.40
N GLN A 88 -17.42 0.32 15.16
CA GLN A 88 -16.69 -0.93 15.02
C GLN A 88 -16.88 -1.54 13.63
N ALA A 89 -15.87 -2.26 13.15
CA ALA A 89 -15.88 -2.88 11.83
C ALA A 89 -15.93 -4.41 11.95
N SER A 90 -16.93 -5.02 11.34
CA SER A 90 -17.14 -6.47 11.37
C SER A 90 -16.31 -7.24 10.35
N ASN A 91 -15.88 -6.62 9.25
CA ASN A 91 -15.27 -7.28 8.09
C ASN A 91 -13.88 -6.72 7.70
N MET A 92 -13.22 -5.97 8.59
CA MET A 92 -11.94 -5.33 8.30
C MET A 92 -10.84 -6.38 8.09
N LYS A 93 -10.29 -6.47 6.87
CA LYS A 93 -9.18 -7.41 6.60
C LYS A 93 -7.85 -6.91 7.17
N ALA A 94 -7.02 -7.82 7.65
CA ALA A 94 -5.59 -7.53 7.82
C ALA A 94 -4.95 -7.36 6.44
N LEU A 95 -4.07 -6.38 6.32
CA LEU A 95 -3.24 -6.22 5.13
C LEU A 95 -2.09 -7.21 5.18
N SER A 96 -1.73 -7.73 4.01
CA SER A 96 -0.45 -8.36 3.71
C SER A 96 0.37 -7.46 2.79
N TYR A 97 1.68 -7.65 2.74
CA TYR A 97 2.55 -6.87 1.87
C TYR A 97 2.56 -7.44 0.44
N SER A 98 2.64 -6.59 -0.58
CA SER A 98 2.78 -6.99 -1.97
C SER A 98 3.98 -6.32 -2.63
N LYS A 99 4.95 -7.15 -3.01
CA LYS A 99 6.14 -6.70 -3.77
C LYS A 99 5.79 -6.19 -5.17
N GLU A 100 4.68 -6.63 -5.76
CA GLU A 100 4.20 -6.10 -7.05
C GLU A 100 3.68 -4.67 -6.88
N LEU A 101 2.87 -4.41 -5.84
CA LEU A 101 2.39 -3.06 -5.53
C LEU A 101 3.53 -2.12 -5.16
N GLU A 102 4.52 -2.59 -4.41
CA GLU A 102 5.76 -1.87 -4.10
C GLU A 102 6.51 -1.50 -5.37
N TYR A 103 6.71 -2.44 -6.30
CA TYR A 103 7.44 -2.17 -7.54
C TYR A 103 6.78 -1.05 -8.35
N ILE A 104 5.45 -1.07 -8.47
CA ILE A 104 4.70 -0.01 -9.16
C ILE A 104 4.80 1.32 -8.38
N ALA A 105 4.68 1.29 -7.06
CA ALA A 105 4.79 2.48 -6.21
C ALA A 105 6.20 3.11 -6.28
N GLN A 106 7.24 2.28 -6.34
CA GLN A 106 8.62 2.73 -6.49
C GLN A 106 8.86 3.32 -7.88
N CYS A 107 8.30 2.70 -8.92
CA CYS A 107 8.35 3.27 -10.27
C CYS A 107 7.70 4.66 -10.33
N HIS A 108 6.61 4.84 -9.59
CA HIS A 108 5.91 6.11 -9.46
C HIS A 108 6.75 7.17 -8.74
N THR A 109 7.29 6.89 -7.55
CA THR A 109 8.11 7.87 -6.81
C THR A 109 9.39 8.24 -7.54
N ASN A 110 9.91 7.34 -8.37
CA ASN A 110 11.06 7.59 -9.23
C ASN A 110 10.81 8.64 -10.33
N SER A 111 9.56 9.06 -10.53
CA SER A 111 9.24 10.20 -11.38
C SER A 111 9.62 11.55 -10.78
N CYS A 112 9.76 11.64 -9.45
CA CYS A 112 9.90 12.89 -8.70
C CYS A 112 8.79 13.92 -8.96
N LYS A 113 7.65 13.49 -9.51
CA LYS A 113 6.48 14.34 -9.77
C LYS A 113 5.44 14.05 -8.72
N TYR A 114 5.24 14.99 -7.80
CA TYR A 114 4.23 14.85 -6.77
C TYR A 114 2.83 14.87 -7.39
N GLY A 115 2.03 13.87 -7.05
CA GLY A 115 0.68 13.69 -7.56
C GLY A 115 0.36 12.20 -7.61
N HIS A 116 -0.85 11.86 -8.04
CA HIS A 116 -1.25 10.50 -8.32
C HIS A 116 -0.93 10.16 -9.79
N ASP A 117 -0.31 9.01 -10.05
CA ASP A 117 -0.26 8.44 -11.39
C ASP A 117 -1.66 8.07 -11.93
N LEU A 118 -1.81 8.04 -13.24
CA LEU A 118 -3.13 7.86 -13.85
C LEU A 118 -3.52 6.38 -14.00
N CYS A 119 -2.56 5.44 -13.99
CA CYS A 119 -2.85 4.03 -14.16
C CYS A 119 -1.85 3.10 -13.48
N ARG A 120 -2.30 2.42 -12.42
CA ARG A 120 -1.46 1.54 -11.57
C ARG A 120 -2.05 0.13 -11.38
N ARG A 121 -2.83 -0.34 -12.36
CA ARG A 121 -3.50 -1.65 -12.34
C ARG A 121 -2.47 -2.79 -12.28
N THR A 122 -2.90 -3.91 -11.72
CA THR A 122 -2.18 -5.19 -11.75
C THR A 122 -3.02 -6.22 -12.51
N PRO A 123 -2.47 -7.40 -12.85
CA PRO A 123 -3.28 -8.49 -13.39
C PRO A 123 -4.42 -8.92 -12.46
N GLU A 124 -4.21 -8.79 -11.14
CA GLU A 124 -5.19 -9.19 -10.13
C GLU A 124 -6.25 -8.12 -9.86
N TRP A 125 -5.87 -6.83 -9.89
CA TRP A 125 -6.77 -5.74 -9.53
C TRP A 125 -6.95 -4.72 -10.64
N GLY A 126 -8.21 -4.62 -11.07
CA GLY A 126 -8.66 -3.60 -12.00
C GLY A 126 -8.62 -2.18 -11.43
N HIS A 127 -8.69 -2.03 -10.10
CA HIS A 127 -8.56 -0.77 -9.38
C HIS A 127 -7.58 -0.94 -8.24
N VAL A 128 -6.62 -0.02 -8.12
CA VAL A 128 -5.58 -0.02 -7.09
C VAL A 128 -5.54 1.37 -6.48
N GLY A 129 -5.78 1.44 -5.17
CA GLY A 129 -5.77 2.68 -4.40
C GLY A 129 -4.36 3.19 -4.18
N GLN A 130 -4.21 4.46 -3.81
CA GLN A 130 -2.90 5.06 -3.58
C GLN A 130 -2.95 6.14 -2.51
N ASN A 131 -1.99 6.12 -1.59
CA ASN A 131 -1.68 7.23 -0.69
C ASN A 131 -0.28 7.75 -1.00
N ILE A 132 -0.10 9.08 -0.97
CA ILE A 132 1.18 9.72 -1.27
C ILE A 132 1.57 10.72 -0.18
N ALA A 133 2.85 10.74 0.22
CA ALA A 133 3.37 11.66 1.20
C ALA A 133 4.68 12.28 0.70
N LEU A 134 4.81 13.59 0.86
CA LEU A 134 6.01 14.34 0.49
C LEU A 134 6.44 15.24 1.65
N LYS A 135 7.73 15.20 2.00
CA LYS A 135 8.31 16.05 3.04
C LYS A 135 9.61 16.68 2.54
N GLY A 136 9.68 18.01 2.61
CA GLY A 136 10.90 18.77 2.36
C GLY A 136 11.71 19.00 3.65
N ARG A 137 13.03 18.99 3.53
CA ARG A 137 14.00 19.35 4.56
C ARG A 137 15.03 20.33 4.02
N TYR A 138 15.62 21.12 4.92
CA TYR A 138 16.78 21.93 4.54
C TYR A 138 17.90 21.00 4.04
N HIS A 139 18.66 21.46 3.05
CA HIS A 139 19.69 20.62 2.44
C HIS A 139 20.71 20.11 3.48
N GLY A 140 20.91 18.80 3.53
CA GLY A 140 21.81 18.14 4.48
C GLY A 140 21.17 17.76 5.83
N ASP A 141 19.92 18.13 6.07
CA ASP A 141 19.14 17.67 7.23
C ASP A 141 18.56 16.27 6.94
N ILE A 142 19.35 15.24 7.29
CA ILE A 142 19.02 13.85 7.01
C ILE A 142 17.81 13.42 7.84
N LEU A 143 16.75 13.01 7.16
CA LEU A 143 15.59 12.37 7.77
C LEU A 143 15.71 10.84 7.70
N PRO A 144 15.75 10.12 8.84
CA PRO A 144 15.74 8.66 8.84
C PRO A 144 14.47 8.09 8.21
N THR A 145 14.60 7.00 7.45
CA THR A 145 13.47 6.34 6.75
C THR A 145 12.31 6.03 7.69
N ARG A 146 12.57 5.47 8.88
CA ARG A 146 11.50 5.15 9.84
C ARG A 146 10.78 6.38 10.37
N GLU A 147 11.49 7.47 10.65
CA GLU A 147 10.87 8.72 11.11
C GLU A 147 9.99 9.33 10.00
N PHE A 148 10.44 9.27 8.75
CA PHE A 148 9.62 9.69 7.62
C PHE A 148 8.36 8.82 7.48
N ILE A 149 8.49 7.49 7.59
CA ILE A 149 7.37 6.55 7.54
C ILE A 149 6.37 6.84 8.66
N ASP A 150 6.82 7.04 9.90
CA ASP A 150 5.95 7.38 11.03
C ASP A 150 5.17 8.66 10.77
N TRP A 151 5.85 9.69 10.28
CA TRP A 151 5.21 10.96 9.92
C TRP A 151 4.17 10.78 8.81
N ALA A 152 4.50 10.03 7.75
CA ALA A 152 3.59 9.79 6.62
C ALA A 152 2.36 8.98 7.04
N MET A 153 2.55 7.86 7.77
CA MET A 153 1.45 7.02 8.23
C MET A 153 0.55 7.75 9.22
N ASN A 154 1.12 8.54 10.13
CA ASN A 154 0.36 9.38 11.04
C ASN A 154 -0.42 10.47 10.28
N GLY A 155 0.20 11.09 9.27
CA GLY A 155 -0.46 12.05 8.39
C GLY A 155 -1.70 11.45 7.73
N PHE A 156 -1.54 10.30 7.05
CA PHE A 156 -2.65 9.58 6.42
C PHE A 156 -3.76 9.25 7.41
N TYR A 157 -3.42 8.78 8.61
CA TYR A 157 -4.41 8.39 9.59
C TYR A 157 -5.12 9.59 10.25
N SER A 158 -4.41 10.72 10.43
CA SER A 158 -4.93 11.88 11.17
C SER A 158 -6.13 12.57 10.53
N GLU A 159 -6.36 12.34 9.24
CA GLU A 159 -7.56 12.77 8.52
C GLU A 159 -8.85 12.20 9.13
N VAL A 160 -8.77 11.16 9.98
CA VAL A 160 -9.92 10.65 10.75
C VAL A 160 -10.62 11.73 11.58
N ARG A 161 -9.91 12.81 11.96
CA ARG A 161 -10.50 13.95 12.67
C ARG A 161 -11.59 14.65 11.85
N ASP A 162 -11.48 14.60 10.54
CA ASP A 162 -12.37 15.29 9.60
C ASP A 162 -13.43 14.35 8.98
N TRP A 163 -13.31 13.04 9.25
CA TRP A 163 -14.22 11.99 8.78
C TRP A 163 -15.43 11.80 9.70
N ASP A 164 -16.65 11.94 9.15
CA ASP A 164 -17.89 11.69 9.88
C ASP A 164 -18.21 10.18 9.88
N PRO A 165 -18.46 9.56 11.06
CA PRO A 165 -18.78 8.14 11.14
C PRO A 165 -20.05 7.72 10.37
N SER A 166 -20.98 8.65 10.08
CA SER A 166 -22.16 8.36 9.25
C SER A 166 -21.82 8.03 7.79
N TRP A 167 -20.66 8.48 7.30
CA TRP A 167 -20.20 8.26 5.93
C TRP A 167 -19.59 6.87 5.71
N VAL A 168 -19.37 6.09 6.77
CA VAL A 168 -18.78 4.74 6.69
C VAL A 168 -19.59 3.82 5.77
N SER A 169 -20.91 3.94 5.77
CA SER A 169 -21.80 3.08 4.99
C SER A 169 -21.85 3.42 3.49
N SER A 170 -21.46 4.64 3.11
CA SER A 170 -21.45 5.11 1.74
C SER A 170 -20.40 6.22 1.59
N TYR A 171 -19.26 5.86 1.02
CA TYR A 171 -18.11 6.76 0.90
C TYR A 171 -18.41 7.93 -0.04
N ASP A 172 -18.15 9.13 0.47
CA ASP A 172 -18.06 10.42 -0.21
C ASP A 172 -17.03 11.24 0.58
N ASP A 173 -16.18 11.99 -0.10
CA ASP A 173 -15.16 12.82 0.56
C ASP A 173 -15.74 14.10 1.15
N HIS A 174 -16.96 14.49 0.73
CA HIS A 174 -17.63 15.72 1.10
C HIS A 174 -16.75 16.97 0.94
N GLY A 175 -15.87 16.95 -0.07
CA GLY A 175 -14.89 18.02 -0.32
C GLY A 175 -13.81 18.17 0.76
N LYS A 176 -13.60 17.14 1.59
CA LYS A 176 -12.58 17.11 2.65
C LYS A 176 -11.38 16.24 2.27
N GLU A 177 -10.25 16.52 2.89
CA GLU A 177 -9.05 15.69 2.81
C GLU A 177 -9.19 14.48 3.75
N VAL A 178 -9.95 13.47 3.32
CA VAL A 178 -10.22 12.22 4.07
C VAL A 178 -9.83 10.96 3.30
N GLY A 179 -9.32 11.13 2.08
CA GLY A 179 -9.02 10.05 1.16
C GLY A 179 -7.91 9.12 1.65
N HIS A 180 -6.87 9.64 2.30
CA HIS A 180 -5.79 8.80 2.79
C HIS A 180 -6.24 7.93 3.97
N TYR A 181 -7.00 8.51 4.90
CA TYR A 181 -7.55 7.76 6.04
C TYR A 181 -8.49 6.66 5.55
N THR A 182 -9.46 7.00 4.72
CA THR A 182 -10.46 6.04 4.24
C THR A 182 -9.85 4.90 3.43
N ASN A 183 -8.85 5.18 2.60
CA ASN A 183 -8.12 4.14 1.86
C ASN A 183 -7.33 3.21 2.81
N LEU A 184 -6.75 3.77 3.89
CA LEU A 184 -6.04 3.01 4.92
C LEU A 184 -6.97 2.04 5.66
N VAL A 185 -8.20 2.47 5.97
CA VAL A 185 -9.20 1.68 6.71
C VAL A 185 -10.26 1.02 5.83
N TRP A 186 -10.01 0.91 4.52
CA TRP A 186 -10.94 0.26 3.61
C TRP A 186 -10.98 -1.26 3.85
N ALA A 187 -12.11 -1.82 4.29
CA ALA A 187 -12.20 -3.20 4.77
C ALA A 187 -11.83 -4.23 3.70
N ARG A 188 -12.20 -3.99 2.45
CA ARG A 188 -11.97 -4.92 1.33
C ARG A 188 -10.50 -5.00 0.92
N THR A 189 -9.73 -3.93 1.11
CA THR A 189 -8.31 -3.87 0.80
C THR A 189 -7.56 -4.94 1.58
N ARG A 190 -6.68 -5.68 0.90
CA ARG A 190 -5.96 -6.83 1.47
C ARG A 190 -4.45 -6.73 1.32
N TYR A 191 -3.96 -5.92 0.39
CA TYR A 191 -2.55 -5.80 0.09
C TYR A 191 -2.11 -4.35 0.07
N VAL A 192 -0.90 -4.10 0.57
CA VAL A 192 -0.21 -2.82 0.45
C VAL A 192 1.23 -3.04 -0.02
N GLY A 193 1.74 -2.13 -0.84
CA GLY A 193 3.16 -2.09 -1.18
C GLY A 193 3.58 -0.65 -1.44
N CYS A 194 4.75 -0.25 -0.95
CA CYS A 194 5.16 1.15 -0.93
C CYS A 194 6.56 1.36 -1.49
N GLY A 195 6.75 2.45 -2.23
CA GLY A 195 8.04 2.89 -2.75
C GLY A 195 8.46 4.21 -2.12
N LEU A 196 9.76 4.39 -1.90
CA LEU A 196 10.34 5.58 -1.26
C LEU A 196 11.55 6.07 -2.05
N THR A 197 11.55 7.38 -2.32
CA THR A 197 12.60 8.05 -3.09
C THR A 197 13.03 9.34 -2.38
N PHE A 198 14.29 9.69 -2.56
CA PHE A 198 14.86 10.98 -2.24
C PHE A 198 15.29 11.71 -3.51
N TYR A 199 15.10 13.03 -3.57
CA TYR A 199 15.66 13.91 -4.60
C TYR A 199 15.77 15.35 -4.07
N VAL A 200 16.48 16.22 -4.79
CA VAL A 200 16.53 17.65 -4.50
C VAL A 200 15.62 18.39 -5.48
N ASP A 201 14.70 19.21 -4.97
CA ASP A 201 13.80 19.98 -5.82
C ASP A 201 14.49 21.18 -6.49
N GLU A 202 13.76 21.89 -7.35
CA GLU A 202 14.28 23.06 -8.06
C GLU A 202 14.68 24.21 -7.14
N LYS A 203 14.14 24.26 -5.93
CA LYS A 203 14.41 25.26 -4.89
C LYS A 203 15.56 24.84 -3.96
N GLY A 204 16.16 23.66 -4.19
CA GLY A 204 17.28 23.15 -3.39
C GLY A 204 16.86 22.46 -2.09
N TRP A 205 15.59 22.10 -1.91
CA TRP A 205 15.12 21.33 -0.76
C TRP A 205 15.37 19.85 -0.95
N ASP A 206 15.76 19.18 0.13
CA ASP A 206 15.86 17.74 0.21
C ASP A 206 14.45 17.15 0.36
N ILE A 207 13.98 16.42 -0.66
CA ILE A 207 12.63 15.87 -0.73
C ILE A 207 12.63 14.38 -0.49
N TYR A 208 11.79 13.94 0.44
CA TYR A 208 11.43 12.54 0.66
C TYR A 208 10.02 12.31 0.13
N TYR A 209 9.87 11.35 -0.80
CA TYR A 209 8.62 11.06 -1.48
C TYR A 209 8.25 9.57 -1.35
N LEU A 210 7.12 9.30 -0.72
CA LEU A 210 6.55 7.97 -0.51
C LEU A 210 5.24 7.82 -1.25
N THR A 211 5.07 6.66 -1.88
CA THR A 211 3.80 6.18 -2.42
C THR A 211 3.50 4.83 -1.80
N CYS A 212 2.27 4.61 -1.33
CA CYS A 212 1.75 3.31 -0.97
C CYS A 212 0.57 2.97 -1.88
N ASN A 213 0.64 1.82 -2.57
CA ASN A 213 -0.43 1.30 -3.41
C ASN A 213 -1.21 0.19 -2.68
N TYR A 214 -2.51 0.11 -2.92
CA TYR A 214 -3.46 -0.73 -2.16
C TYR A 214 -4.31 -1.60 -3.09
N GLY A 215 -4.35 -2.91 -2.84
CA GLY A 215 -5.08 -3.90 -3.64
C GLY A 215 -5.97 -4.81 -2.79
N GLU A 216 -7.25 -5.02 -3.10
CA GLU A 216 -8.11 -4.24 -4.01
C GLU A 216 -8.14 -2.76 -3.59
N GLY A 217 -8.28 -1.84 -4.56
CA GLY A 217 -8.34 -0.41 -4.26
C GLY A 217 -9.59 0.02 -3.50
N GLY A 218 -9.44 0.99 -2.59
CA GLY A 218 -10.53 1.61 -1.84
C GLY A 218 -11.11 2.86 -2.48
N ASN A 219 -11.83 3.64 -1.67
CA ASN A 219 -12.39 4.96 -1.99
C ASN A 219 -13.27 4.99 -3.24
N ILE A 220 -14.10 3.96 -3.38
CA ILE A 220 -15.09 3.90 -4.45
C ILE A 220 -16.34 4.63 -3.96
N TYR A 221 -16.73 5.72 -4.64
CA TYR A 221 -17.91 6.50 -4.27
C TYR A 221 -19.16 5.62 -4.16
N GLY A 222 -19.92 5.86 -3.10
CA GLY A 222 -21.16 5.14 -2.78
C GLY A 222 -20.94 3.78 -2.11
N TRP A 223 -19.72 3.24 -2.08
CA TRP A 223 -19.43 1.95 -1.42
C TRP A 223 -19.12 2.15 0.06
N SER A 224 -19.42 1.16 0.89
CA SER A 224 -19.06 1.20 2.30
C SER A 224 -17.54 1.12 2.49
N VAL A 225 -16.98 1.97 3.35
CA VAL A 225 -15.57 1.89 3.79
C VAL A 225 -15.35 0.56 4.52
N TYR A 226 -16.28 0.20 5.41
CA TYR A 226 -16.36 -1.09 6.08
C TYR A 226 -17.79 -1.36 6.59
N GLU A 227 -18.09 -2.61 6.95
CA GLU A 227 -19.40 -2.96 7.52
C GLU A 227 -19.40 -2.77 9.04
N VAL A 228 -20.36 -1.99 9.54
CA VAL A 228 -20.54 -1.76 10.98
C VAL A 228 -21.01 -3.04 11.67
N GLY A 229 -20.34 -3.41 12.75
CA GLY A 229 -20.74 -4.55 13.59
C GLY A 229 -19.62 -5.04 14.51
N PRO A 230 -19.87 -6.12 15.28
CA PRO A 230 -18.89 -6.65 16.21
C PRO A 230 -17.56 -6.99 15.51
N PRO A 231 -16.40 -6.68 16.10
CA PRO A 231 -15.11 -6.83 15.42
C PRO A 231 -14.85 -8.25 14.91
N ALA A 232 -14.39 -8.35 13.66
CA ALA A 232 -14.08 -9.62 12.99
C ALA A 232 -15.21 -10.68 13.08
N SER A 233 -16.47 -10.24 13.02
CA SER A 233 -17.65 -11.13 13.01
C SER A 233 -18.12 -11.53 11.62
N LYS A 234 -17.68 -10.82 10.57
CA LYS A 234 -18.01 -11.06 9.16
C LYS A 234 -16.73 -11.17 8.33
N CYS A 235 -15.94 -12.20 8.58
CA CYS A 235 -14.65 -12.39 7.92
C CYS A 235 -14.69 -13.22 6.63
N ASP A 236 -15.87 -13.54 6.10
CA ASP A 236 -16.04 -14.30 4.84
C ASP A 236 -15.21 -15.58 4.76
N GLY A 237 -15.19 -16.34 5.87
CA GLY A 237 -14.43 -17.60 5.99
C GLY A 237 -12.95 -17.43 6.33
N LEU A 238 -12.42 -16.21 6.40
CA LEU A 238 -11.09 -15.94 6.94
C LEU A 238 -11.10 -16.08 8.47
N PRO A 239 -10.03 -16.62 9.09
CA PRO A 239 -9.91 -16.63 10.54
C PRO A 239 -9.67 -15.21 11.07
N LYS A 240 -9.94 -14.99 12.36
CA LYS A 240 -9.47 -13.78 13.04
C LYS A 240 -7.94 -13.73 13.01
N ASN A 241 -7.37 -12.56 12.78
CA ASN A 241 -5.92 -12.41 12.82
C ASN A 241 -5.41 -12.61 14.26
N SER A 242 -4.30 -13.33 14.41
CA SER A 242 -3.74 -13.70 15.72
C SER A 242 -3.08 -12.54 16.46
N LYS A 243 -2.54 -11.56 15.73
CA LYS A 243 -1.87 -10.36 16.26
C LYS A 243 -2.82 -9.18 16.39
N TYR A 244 -3.81 -9.10 15.50
CA TYR A 244 -4.75 -8.00 15.37
C TYR A 244 -6.20 -8.49 15.51
N PRO A 245 -6.73 -8.63 16.74
CA PRO A 245 -7.97 -9.37 16.99
C PRO A 245 -9.25 -8.74 16.39
N GLY A 246 -9.19 -7.47 15.99
CA GLY A 246 -10.27 -6.81 15.25
C GLY A 246 -10.28 -7.09 13.75
N LEU A 247 -9.28 -7.81 13.23
CA LEU A 247 -9.06 -7.99 11.79
C LEU A 247 -9.28 -9.43 11.32
N CYS A 248 -9.59 -9.57 10.03
CA CYS A 248 -9.81 -10.82 9.32
C CYS A 248 -8.60 -11.22 8.47
N GLY A 249 -8.15 -12.48 8.56
CA GLY A 249 -7.12 -13.05 7.70
C GLY A 249 -5.67 -12.74 8.12
N PRO A 250 -4.68 -13.28 7.38
CA PRO A 250 -3.26 -13.16 7.71
C PRO A 250 -2.64 -11.82 7.28
N ASP A 251 -1.50 -11.49 7.88
CA ASP A 251 -0.66 -10.30 7.63
C ASP A 251 0.76 -10.71 7.17
N ASN A 252 0.84 -11.31 5.99
CA ASN A 252 2.09 -11.83 5.43
C ASN A 252 2.98 -10.71 4.85
N LEU A 253 4.29 -10.93 4.78
CA LEU A 253 5.25 -10.10 4.04
C LEU A 253 5.61 -10.75 2.71
#